data_AF-A0A3E0P4U1-F1
#
_entry.id   AF-A0A3E0P4U1-F1
#
_cell.length_a   1.000
_cell.length_b   1.000
_cell.length_c   1.000
_cell.angle_alpha   90.00
_cell.angle_beta   90.00
_cell.angle_gamma   90.00
#
_symmetry.space_group_name_H-M   'P 1'
#
loop_
_entity.id
_entity.type
_entity.pdbx_description
1 polymer ?
#
loop_
_entity_poly.entity_id
_entity_poly.type
_entity_poly.pdbx_seq_one_letter_code
_entity_poly.pdbx_strand_id
1 'polypeptide(L)'
;MDFSEIEQLPGGDLIAAGLVDVVAGRETAASLLVEIGAPRLEALQMDLPSSLSVRRSADDDVWDLPEHRLYALLAAEDADSAQGRYNALIRRLVSFERAPVVGRLTTAAKLEEFLRELGRSCTTPGHVYLVGGATAVREGWRETTVNVDLELVPEHDEALRAIHRLKDELAVNVELASPDHFIPEVPGWRERSRLVGRYGPLTVSHYDPYSQVLAKLERSHAKDLRDASAMVRSGLVDAGRLLAMLAEIEPELYRYPALDGRTFRRSVERFVETIQAEDDGQDRAAD
;
A
#
# COMPACT_ATOMS: atom_id res chain seq x y z
N MET A 1 -17.09 6.61 14.91
CA MET A 1 -16.67 6.84 13.51
C MET A 1 -17.91 6.74 12.66
N ASP A 2 -18.18 7.70 11.77
CA ASP A 2 -19.36 7.64 10.90
C ASP A 2 -19.17 6.56 9.81
N PHE A 3 -20.25 5.92 9.35
CA PHE A 3 -20.20 4.91 8.27
C PHE A 3 -19.55 5.48 7.00
N SER A 4 -19.79 6.76 6.72
CA SER A 4 -19.21 7.45 5.57
C SER A 4 -17.69 7.66 5.66
N GLU A 5 -17.13 7.71 6.88
CA GLU A 5 -15.69 7.81 7.12
C GLU A 5 -15.01 6.44 7.00
N ILE A 6 -15.69 5.38 7.43
CA ILE A 6 -15.23 4.00 7.34
C ILE A 6 -15.02 3.61 5.88
N GLU A 7 -16.00 3.85 5.00
CA GLU A 7 -15.94 3.47 3.59
C GLU A 7 -14.76 4.11 2.82
N GLN A 8 -14.25 5.24 3.30
CA GLN A 8 -13.11 5.94 2.69
C GLN A 8 -11.76 5.32 3.06
N LEU A 9 -11.71 4.47 4.09
CA LEU A 9 -10.50 3.78 4.50
C LEU A 9 -10.23 2.57 3.59
N PRO A 10 -8.96 2.18 3.38
CA PRO A 10 -8.63 0.97 2.62
C PRO A 10 -9.31 -0.27 3.18
N GLY A 11 -10.20 -0.90 2.39
CA GLY A 11 -10.98 -2.06 2.82
C GLY A 11 -12.22 -1.72 3.66
N GLY A 12 -12.52 -0.44 3.87
CA GLY A 12 -13.64 0.00 4.68
C GLY A 12 -15.01 -0.21 4.05
N ASP A 13 -15.09 -0.28 2.73
CA ASP A 13 -16.27 -0.73 1.99
C ASP A 13 -16.74 -2.14 2.44
N LEU A 14 -15.78 -3.05 2.66
CA LEU A 14 -16.07 -4.40 3.15
C LEU A 14 -16.50 -4.41 4.61
N ILE A 15 -15.91 -3.55 5.44
CA ILE A 15 -16.27 -3.44 6.86
C ILE A 15 -17.67 -2.85 7.01
N ALA A 16 -17.99 -1.80 6.25
CA ALA A 16 -19.32 -1.21 6.23
C ALA A 16 -20.40 -2.22 5.79
N ALA A 17 -20.16 -2.93 4.68
CA ALA A 17 -21.05 -3.99 4.20
C ALA A 17 -21.22 -5.12 5.24
N GLY A 18 -20.11 -5.55 5.85
CA GLY A 18 -20.13 -6.59 6.87
C GLY A 18 -20.92 -6.19 8.12
N LEU A 19 -20.79 -4.95 8.60
CA LEU A 19 -21.57 -4.44 9.73
C LEU A 19 -23.08 -4.44 9.42
N VAL A 20 -23.47 -4.05 8.21
CA VAL A 20 -24.87 -4.12 7.75
C VAL A 20 -25.39 -5.56 7.77
N ASP A 21 -24.59 -6.51 7.30
CA ASP A 21 -24.95 -7.93 7.30
C ASP A 21 -25.06 -8.52 8.71
N VAL A 22 -24.13 -8.16 9.61
CA VAL A 22 -24.15 -8.57 11.03
C VAL A 22 -25.43 -8.09 11.73
N VAL A 23 -25.84 -6.83 11.51
CA VAL A 23 -27.09 -6.28 12.06
C VAL A 23 -28.30 -7.00 11.51
N ALA A 24 -28.27 -7.36 10.22
CA ALA A 24 -29.37 -8.06 9.55
C ALA A 24 -29.42 -9.57 9.83
N GLY A 25 -28.49 -10.12 10.63
CA GLY A 25 -28.47 -11.56 10.92
C GLY A 25 -27.90 -12.42 9.79
N ARG A 26 -27.33 -11.83 8.73
CA ARG A 26 -26.83 -12.57 7.56
C ARG A 26 -25.40 -13.02 7.77
N GLU A 27 -25.08 -14.24 7.35
CA GLU A 27 -23.72 -14.74 7.29
C GLU A 27 -23.20 -14.63 5.84
N THR A 28 -22.27 -13.70 5.63
CA THR A 28 -21.64 -13.40 4.35
C THR A 28 -20.14 -13.34 4.54
N ALA A 29 -19.38 -13.36 3.43
CA ALA A 29 -17.93 -13.17 3.51
C ALA A 29 -17.55 -11.84 4.21
N ALA A 30 -18.33 -10.78 4.01
CA ALA A 30 -18.10 -9.49 4.66
C ALA A 30 -18.45 -9.51 6.16
N SER A 31 -19.54 -10.17 6.56
CA SER A 31 -19.91 -10.28 7.98
C SER A 31 -18.91 -11.11 8.78
N LEU A 32 -18.43 -12.22 8.21
CA LEU A 32 -17.41 -13.08 8.83
C LEU A 32 -16.07 -12.35 8.93
N LEU A 33 -15.73 -11.51 7.95
CA LEU A 33 -14.53 -10.67 8.01
C LEU A 33 -14.59 -9.64 9.16
N VAL A 34 -15.76 -9.05 9.42
CA VAL A 34 -15.99 -8.16 10.57
C VAL A 34 -15.88 -8.92 11.89
N GLU A 35 -16.36 -10.17 11.95
CA GLU A 35 -16.24 -11.03 13.12
C GLU A 35 -14.78 -11.39 13.44
N ILE A 36 -13.98 -11.74 12.42
CA ILE A 36 -12.54 -11.97 12.54
C ILE A 36 -11.81 -10.71 13.06
N GLY A 37 -12.15 -9.54 12.52
CA GLY A 37 -11.55 -8.25 12.89
C GLY A 37 -12.04 -7.66 14.22
N ALA A 38 -13.10 -8.22 14.82
CA ALA A 38 -13.83 -7.62 15.94
C ALA A 38 -12.95 -7.16 17.11
N PRO A 39 -11.97 -7.96 17.62
CA PRO A 39 -11.14 -7.52 18.74
C PRO A 39 -10.38 -6.22 18.47
N ARG A 40 -9.96 -5.99 17.22
CA ARG A 40 -9.21 -4.79 16.83
C ARG A 40 -10.14 -3.64 16.50
N LEU A 41 -11.30 -3.90 15.89
CA LEU A 41 -12.32 -2.88 15.65
C LEU A 41 -12.84 -2.29 16.98
N GLU A 42 -13.01 -3.12 18.02
CA GLU A 42 -13.32 -2.70 19.40
C GLU A 42 -12.20 -1.80 19.97
N ALA A 43 -10.93 -2.19 19.77
CA ALA A 43 -9.78 -1.40 20.22
C ALA A 43 -9.66 -0.04 19.51
N LEU A 44 -10.22 0.08 18.30
CA LEU A 44 -10.34 1.34 17.55
C LEU A 44 -11.54 2.19 17.99
N GLN A 45 -12.21 1.82 19.08
CA GLN A 45 -13.41 2.49 19.62
C GLN A 45 -14.55 2.61 18.58
N MET A 46 -14.68 1.60 17.71
CA MET A 46 -15.84 1.50 16.83
C MET A 46 -17.04 0.95 17.60
N ASP A 47 -18.21 1.58 17.42
CA ASP A 47 -19.48 1.09 17.96
C ASP A 47 -19.90 -0.16 17.18
N LEU A 48 -19.52 -1.34 17.69
CA LEU A 48 -19.90 -2.62 17.08
C LEU A 48 -21.32 -3.05 17.50
N PRO A 49 -22.08 -3.71 16.61
CA PRO A 49 -23.41 -4.24 16.96
C PRO A 49 -23.33 -5.24 18.11
N SER A 50 -24.25 -5.14 19.08
CA SER A 50 -24.34 -6.11 20.19
C SER A 50 -24.58 -7.55 19.73
N SER A 51 -25.17 -7.74 18.54
CA SER A 51 -25.34 -9.04 17.89
C SER A 51 -24.01 -9.73 17.55
N LEU A 52 -22.92 -8.98 17.39
CA LEU A 52 -21.57 -9.50 17.20
C LEU A 52 -21.03 -10.14 18.49
N SER A 53 -21.27 -9.49 19.64
CA SER A 53 -20.86 -10.00 20.96
C SER A 53 -21.61 -11.28 21.33
N VAL A 54 -22.88 -11.42 20.91
CA VAL A 54 -23.69 -12.62 21.13
C VAL A 54 -23.17 -13.81 20.31
N ARG A 55 -22.82 -13.61 19.04
CA ARG A 55 -22.23 -14.69 18.20
C ARG A 55 -20.90 -15.18 18.76
N ARG A 56 -20.02 -14.25 19.15
CA ARG A 56 -18.72 -14.59 19.76
C ARG A 56 -18.79 -15.29 21.12
N SER A 57 -19.91 -15.15 21.84
CA SER A 57 -20.10 -15.77 23.17
C SER A 57 -20.77 -17.15 23.10
N ALA A 58 -21.24 -17.57 21.92
CA ALA A 58 -21.96 -18.84 21.75
C ALA A 58 -21.05 -20.06 21.56
N ASP A 59 -19.75 -19.85 21.33
CA ASP A 59 -18.85 -20.87 20.79
C ASP A 59 -17.75 -21.27 21.79
N ASP A 60 -18.05 -22.25 22.65
CA ASP A 60 -17.06 -23.07 23.36
C ASP A 60 -16.52 -24.22 22.46
N ASP A 61 -16.83 -24.21 21.15
CA ASP A 61 -16.33 -25.18 20.19
C ASP A 61 -15.15 -24.61 19.39
N VAL A 62 -13.94 -25.08 19.72
CA VAL A 62 -12.66 -24.66 19.13
C VAL A 62 -12.62 -24.80 17.60
N TRP A 63 -13.54 -25.58 17.02
CA TRP A 63 -13.59 -25.85 15.58
C TRP A 63 -14.47 -24.87 14.78
N ASP A 64 -15.36 -24.10 15.42
CA ASP A 64 -16.30 -23.17 14.75
C ASP A 64 -15.80 -21.72 14.67
N LEU A 65 -14.54 -21.56 14.28
CA LEU A 65 -13.92 -20.25 14.13
C LEU A 65 -14.44 -19.51 12.88
N PRO A 66 -14.65 -18.18 12.95
CA PRO A 66 -15.14 -17.41 11.81
C PRO A 66 -14.18 -17.46 10.61
N GLU A 67 -12.88 -17.69 10.83
CA GLU A 67 -11.90 -17.96 9.76
C GLU A 67 -12.23 -19.23 8.98
N HIS A 68 -12.61 -20.30 9.68
CA HIS A 68 -13.00 -21.58 9.06
C HIS A 68 -14.32 -21.43 8.32
N ARG A 69 -15.31 -20.74 8.91
CA ARG A 69 -16.59 -20.43 8.25
C ARG A 69 -16.39 -19.59 7.00
N LEU A 70 -15.51 -18.60 7.03
CA LEU A 70 -15.19 -17.77 5.86
C LEU A 70 -14.55 -18.61 4.75
N TYR A 71 -13.59 -19.46 5.09
CA TYR A 71 -12.96 -20.34 4.11
C TYR A 71 -13.97 -21.32 3.49
N ALA A 72 -14.82 -21.95 4.31
CA ALA A 72 -15.84 -22.88 3.85
C ALA A 72 -16.85 -22.20 2.91
N LEU A 73 -17.28 -20.97 3.22
CA LEU A 73 -18.17 -20.18 2.37
C LEU A 73 -17.55 -19.90 1.00
N LEU A 74 -16.27 -19.50 0.96
CA LEU A 74 -15.55 -19.25 -0.29
C LEU A 74 -15.32 -20.52 -1.11
N ALA A 75 -14.99 -21.63 -0.44
CA ALA A 75 -14.76 -22.92 -1.08
C ALA A 75 -16.04 -23.55 -1.65
N ALA A 76 -17.20 -23.27 -1.05
CA ALA A 76 -18.49 -23.68 -1.58
C ALA A 76 -18.86 -22.98 -2.90
N GLU A 77 -18.38 -21.75 -3.11
CA GLU A 77 -18.55 -21.03 -4.38
C GLU A 77 -17.53 -21.49 -5.44
N ASP A 78 -16.25 -21.57 -5.06
CA ASP A 78 -15.16 -22.01 -5.93
C ASP A 78 -13.94 -22.45 -5.09
N ALA A 79 -13.76 -23.75 -4.98
CA ALA A 79 -12.68 -24.36 -4.20
C ALA A 79 -11.28 -24.01 -4.74
N ASP A 80 -11.13 -23.85 -6.05
CA ASP A 80 -9.81 -23.64 -6.68
C ASP A 80 -9.30 -22.21 -6.42
N SER A 81 -10.19 -21.22 -6.26
CA SER A 81 -9.81 -19.83 -5.94
C SER A 81 -9.98 -19.45 -4.46
N ALA A 82 -10.55 -20.33 -3.62
CA ALA A 82 -10.90 -20.05 -2.23
C ALA A 82 -9.73 -19.49 -1.40
N GLN A 83 -8.55 -20.13 -1.46
CA GLN A 83 -7.37 -19.69 -0.72
C GLN A 83 -6.90 -18.28 -1.15
N GLY A 84 -6.93 -17.99 -2.45
CA GLY A 84 -6.55 -16.69 -2.99
C GLY A 84 -7.51 -15.58 -2.55
N ARG A 85 -8.82 -15.86 -2.61
CA ARG A 85 -9.89 -14.96 -2.17
C ARG A 85 -9.85 -14.71 -0.67
N TYR A 86 -9.66 -15.77 0.14
CA TYR A 86 -9.49 -15.68 1.58
C TYR A 86 -8.33 -14.75 1.94
N ASN A 87 -7.13 -15.01 1.39
CA ASN A 87 -5.95 -14.19 1.64
C ASN A 87 -6.14 -12.74 1.19
N ALA A 88 -6.86 -12.50 0.09
CA ALA A 88 -7.18 -11.14 -0.36
C ALA A 88 -8.09 -10.41 0.63
N LEU A 89 -9.10 -11.07 1.18
CA LEU A 89 -10.00 -10.50 2.20
C LEU A 89 -9.25 -10.22 3.51
N ILE A 90 -8.44 -11.16 4.00
CA ILE A 90 -7.60 -10.94 5.20
C ILE A 90 -6.65 -9.76 5.01
N ARG A 91 -5.99 -9.63 3.85
CA ARG A 91 -5.12 -8.47 3.57
C ARG A 91 -5.90 -7.15 3.58
N ARG A 92 -7.13 -7.14 3.06
CA ARG A 92 -7.99 -5.94 3.10
C ARG A 92 -8.42 -5.60 4.52
N LEU A 93 -8.78 -6.59 5.34
CA LEU A 93 -9.06 -6.39 6.76
C LEU A 93 -7.84 -5.83 7.49
N VAL A 94 -6.67 -6.44 7.33
CA VAL A 94 -5.42 -5.93 7.93
C VAL A 94 -5.08 -4.53 7.44
N SER A 95 -5.35 -4.22 6.16
CA SER A 95 -5.19 -2.87 5.62
C SER A 95 -6.16 -1.87 6.25
N PHE A 96 -7.38 -2.29 6.59
CA PHE A 96 -8.36 -1.47 7.30
C PHE A 96 -7.97 -1.28 8.77
N GLU A 97 -7.54 -2.34 9.46
CA GLU A 97 -7.08 -2.29 10.85
C GLU A 97 -5.84 -1.40 11.03
N ARG A 98 -5.00 -1.35 9.99
CA ARG A 98 -3.83 -0.45 9.91
C ARG A 98 -4.18 0.92 9.34
N ALA A 99 -5.39 1.09 8.81
CA ALA A 99 -5.82 2.38 8.32
C ALA A 99 -5.86 3.36 9.50
N PRO A 100 -5.33 4.57 9.32
CA PRO A 100 -5.30 5.55 10.37
C PRO A 100 -6.73 5.89 10.79
N VAL A 101 -7.05 5.74 12.08
CA VAL A 101 -8.11 6.54 12.70
C VAL A 101 -7.85 7.98 12.24
N VAL A 102 -8.85 8.63 11.64
CA VAL A 102 -8.87 9.87 10.82
C VAL A 102 -7.75 10.92 11.06
N GLY A 103 -7.07 10.95 12.20
CA GLY A 103 -5.89 11.78 12.50
C GLY A 103 -4.51 11.34 11.97
N ARG A 104 -4.31 10.12 11.44
CA ARG A 104 -2.98 9.62 11.02
C ARG A 104 -2.70 9.64 9.50
N LEU A 105 -3.58 10.23 8.70
CA LEU A 105 -3.28 10.51 7.29
C LEU A 105 -2.12 11.52 7.19
N THR A 106 -1.22 11.28 6.24
CA THR A 106 -0.03 12.10 6.01
C THR A 106 -0.24 12.99 4.80
N THR A 107 -0.26 14.30 5.02
CA THR A 107 -0.27 15.34 3.97
C THR A 107 1.16 15.72 3.57
N ALA A 108 1.32 16.50 2.50
CA ALA A 108 2.63 17.03 2.11
C ALA A 108 3.27 17.88 3.22
N ALA A 109 2.46 18.65 3.96
CA ALA A 109 2.93 19.47 5.08
C ALA A 109 3.44 18.59 6.25
N LYS A 110 2.71 17.53 6.61
CA LYS A 110 3.15 16.58 7.65
C LYS A 110 4.41 15.82 7.22
N LEU A 111 4.50 15.41 5.96
CA LEU A 111 5.70 14.75 5.43
C LEU A 111 6.93 15.68 5.51
N GLU A 112 6.78 16.93 5.11
CA GLU A 112 7.82 17.95 5.19
C GLU A 112 8.26 18.21 6.65
N GLU A 113 7.32 18.28 7.60
CA GLU A 113 7.62 18.39 9.02
C GLU A 113 8.36 17.15 9.56
N PHE A 114 7.91 15.96 9.20
CA PHE A 114 8.56 14.70 9.55
C PHE A 114 10.01 14.66 9.05
N LEU A 115 10.27 15.01 7.79
CA LEU A 115 11.63 15.02 7.23
C LEU A 115 12.54 16.03 7.94
N ARG A 116 12.00 17.20 8.30
CA ARG A 116 12.74 18.23 9.04
C ARG A 116 13.12 17.76 10.44
N GLU A 117 12.18 17.19 11.18
CA GLU A 117 12.44 16.68 12.54
C GLU A 117 13.33 15.44 12.54
N LEU A 118 13.19 14.58 11.53
CA LEU A 118 14.09 13.44 11.32
C LEU A 118 15.52 13.93 11.08
N GLY A 119 15.70 14.90 10.17
CA GLY A 119 17.00 15.50 9.89
C GLY A 119 17.61 16.21 11.10
N ARG A 120 16.81 16.90 11.91
CA ARG A 120 17.27 17.53 13.18
C ARG A 120 17.68 16.51 14.24
N SER A 121 17.06 15.34 14.23
CA SER A 121 17.36 14.25 15.16
C SER A 121 18.61 13.45 14.78
N CYS A 122 19.23 13.76 13.64
CA CYS A 122 20.39 13.06 13.13
C CYS A 122 21.64 13.95 13.14
N THR A 123 22.79 13.33 13.42
CA THR A 123 24.13 13.93 13.30
C THR A 123 24.98 13.21 12.25
N THR A 124 24.66 11.95 11.96
CA THR A 124 25.35 11.14 10.95
C THR A 124 24.77 11.40 9.55
N PRO A 125 25.61 11.59 8.53
CA PRO A 125 25.14 11.67 7.14
C PRO A 125 24.44 10.39 6.69
N GLY A 126 23.35 10.55 5.95
CA GLY A 126 22.57 9.44 5.39
C GLY A 126 21.71 9.88 4.22
N HIS A 127 21.16 8.90 3.50
CA HIS A 127 20.26 9.11 2.38
C HIS A 127 18.90 8.49 2.69
N VAL A 128 17.83 9.27 2.58
CA VAL A 128 16.46 8.78 2.66
C VAL A 128 15.84 8.77 1.27
N TYR A 129 15.33 7.64 0.82
CA TYR A 129 14.57 7.52 -0.43
C TYR A 129 13.08 7.43 -0.13
N LEU A 130 12.29 8.40 -0.63
CA LEU A 130 10.84 8.36 -0.55
C LEU A 130 10.26 7.40 -1.59
N VAL A 131 9.28 6.61 -1.19
CA VAL A 131 8.67 5.56 -2.01
C VAL A 131 7.15 5.74 -2.07
N GLY A 132 6.55 5.33 -3.19
CA GLY A 132 5.12 5.12 -3.33
C GLY A 132 4.27 6.34 -2.95
N GLY A 133 3.46 6.19 -1.91
CA GLY A 133 2.52 7.23 -1.47
C GLY A 133 3.22 8.50 -0.99
N ALA A 134 4.40 8.39 -0.38
CA ALA A 134 5.19 9.55 0.05
C ALA A 134 5.68 10.36 -1.16
N THR A 135 6.13 9.69 -2.22
CA THR A 135 6.45 10.33 -3.51
C THR A 135 5.22 11.02 -4.09
N ALA A 136 4.08 10.33 -4.17
CA ALA A 136 2.86 10.88 -4.77
C ALA A 136 2.33 12.12 -4.04
N VAL A 137 2.41 12.14 -2.71
CA VAL A 137 2.02 13.31 -1.90
C VAL A 137 3.03 14.45 -2.07
N ARG A 138 4.33 14.14 -2.10
CA ARG A 138 5.38 15.15 -2.28
C ARG A 138 5.34 15.82 -3.65
N GLU A 139 5.05 15.06 -4.70
CA GLU A 139 4.88 15.54 -6.07
C GLU A 139 3.50 16.17 -6.34
N GLY A 140 2.58 16.12 -5.37
CA GLY A 140 1.26 16.76 -5.46
C GLY A 140 0.22 15.99 -6.27
N TRP A 141 0.43 14.71 -6.60
CA TRP A 141 -0.59 13.87 -7.25
C TRP A 141 -1.67 13.40 -6.27
N ARG A 142 -1.36 13.46 -4.98
CA ARG A 142 -2.27 13.10 -3.88
C ARG A 142 -2.24 14.16 -2.80
N GLU A 143 -3.41 14.40 -2.22
CA GLU A 143 -3.52 15.24 -1.02
C GLU A 143 -2.98 14.53 0.23
N THR A 144 -3.18 13.21 0.33
CA THR A 144 -2.77 12.40 1.48
C THR A 144 -2.27 11.00 1.11
N THR A 145 -1.44 10.43 1.98
CA THR A 145 -1.06 9.01 2.00
C THR A 145 -1.25 8.42 3.40
N VAL A 146 -1.44 7.11 3.47
CA VAL A 146 -1.55 6.36 4.73
C VAL A 146 -0.16 6.16 5.34
N ASN A 147 0.77 5.64 4.53
CA ASN A 147 2.15 5.37 4.94
C ASN A 147 3.12 6.37 4.31
N VAL A 148 4.11 6.76 5.09
CA VAL A 148 5.39 7.29 4.63
C VAL A 148 6.32 6.09 4.43
N ASP A 149 6.29 5.54 3.22
CA ASP A 149 7.23 4.49 2.82
C ASP A 149 8.58 5.13 2.49
N LEU A 150 9.64 4.65 3.14
CA LEU A 150 10.99 5.14 2.90
C LEU A 150 12.05 4.05 3.03
N GLU A 151 13.20 4.30 2.41
CA GLU A 151 14.44 3.55 2.62
C GLU A 151 15.51 4.47 3.20
N LEU A 152 16.31 3.97 4.14
CA LEU A 152 17.42 4.70 4.75
C LEU A 152 18.75 4.02 4.43
N VAL A 153 19.69 4.76 3.85
CA VAL A 153 20.98 4.25 3.39
C VAL A 153 22.15 5.16 3.84
N PRO A 154 23.12 4.66 4.62
CA PRO A 154 23.05 3.40 5.37
C PRO A 154 21.99 3.49 6.46
N GLU A 155 21.43 2.36 6.86
CA GLU A 155 20.63 2.32 8.08
C GLU A 155 21.51 2.63 9.29
N HIS A 156 21.03 3.52 10.17
CA HIS A 156 21.71 3.85 11.40
C HIS A 156 20.72 4.08 12.55
N ASP A 157 21.15 3.65 13.74
CA ASP A 157 20.32 3.58 14.96
C ASP A 157 19.68 4.93 15.33
N GLU A 158 20.41 6.03 15.12
CA GLU A 158 19.94 7.39 15.42
C GLU A 158 18.66 7.74 14.65
N ALA A 159 18.64 7.51 13.33
CA ALA A 159 17.47 7.78 12.50
C ALA A 159 16.33 6.80 12.82
N LEU A 160 16.63 5.52 13.03
CA LEU A 160 15.60 4.52 13.37
C LEU A 160 14.90 4.84 14.70
N ARG A 161 15.65 5.28 15.72
CA ARG A 161 15.08 5.75 16.99
C ARG A 161 14.24 7.01 16.80
N ALA A 162 14.72 7.96 15.99
CA ALA A 162 13.97 9.16 15.65
C ALA A 162 12.65 8.83 14.94
N ILE A 163 12.66 7.94 13.94
CA ILE A 163 11.46 7.48 13.23
C ILE A 163 10.45 6.86 14.22
N HIS A 164 10.92 5.99 15.11
CA HIS A 164 10.05 5.33 16.10
C HIS A 164 9.34 6.32 17.02
N ARG A 165 9.98 7.43 17.37
CA ARG A 165 9.42 8.50 18.18
C ARG A 165 8.49 9.41 17.35
N LEU A 166 8.96 9.86 16.19
CA LEU A 166 8.29 10.86 15.36
C LEU A 166 6.99 10.36 14.75
N LYS A 167 6.86 9.05 14.46
CA LYS A 167 5.61 8.47 13.96
C LYS A 167 4.42 8.76 14.89
N ASP A 168 4.66 8.75 16.20
CA ASP A 168 3.62 8.97 17.21
C ASP A 168 3.45 10.46 17.51
N GLU A 169 4.55 11.22 17.63
CA GLU A 169 4.51 12.67 17.89
C GLU A 169 3.84 13.46 16.75
N LEU A 170 4.06 13.07 15.50
CA LEU A 170 3.53 13.74 14.32
C LEU A 170 2.26 13.08 13.77
N ALA A 171 1.80 11.99 14.40
CA ALA A 171 0.69 11.17 13.94
C ALA A 171 0.82 10.84 12.43
N VAL A 172 1.95 10.22 12.07
CA VAL A 172 2.23 9.67 10.73
C VAL A 172 2.55 8.18 10.84
N ASN A 173 2.13 7.36 9.88
CA ASN A 173 2.60 5.98 9.83
C ASN A 173 3.84 5.89 8.95
N VAL A 174 4.92 5.28 9.45
CA VAL A 174 6.18 5.14 8.70
C VAL A 174 6.47 3.66 8.49
N GLU A 175 6.78 3.28 7.26
CA GLU A 175 7.19 1.93 6.90
C GLU A 175 8.55 1.97 6.21
N LEU A 176 9.46 1.10 6.66
CA LEU A 176 10.75 0.88 6.01
C LEU A 176 10.52 -0.10 4.86
N ALA A 177 10.20 0.45 3.69
CA ALA A 177 9.81 -0.31 2.52
C ALA A 177 10.32 0.34 1.24
N SER A 178 10.94 -0.48 0.40
CA SER A 178 11.57 -0.08 -0.86
C SER A 178 11.21 -1.04 -1.99
N PRO A 179 11.35 -0.62 -3.25
CA PRO A 179 11.05 -1.48 -4.40
C PRO A 179 11.84 -2.79 -4.41
N ASP A 180 13.06 -2.81 -3.88
CA ASP A 180 13.93 -4.00 -3.82
C ASP A 180 13.38 -5.12 -2.90
N HIS A 181 12.38 -4.84 -2.08
CA HIS A 181 11.62 -5.85 -1.33
C HIS A 181 10.66 -6.66 -2.21
N PHE A 182 10.33 -6.17 -3.42
CA PHE A 182 9.33 -6.77 -4.31
C PHE A 182 9.94 -7.22 -5.64
N ILE A 183 10.91 -6.47 -6.16
CA ILE A 183 11.60 -6.74 -7.43
C ILE A 183 13.12 -6.59 -7.25
N PRO A 184 13.98 -7.16 -8.09
CA PRO A 184 15.41 -6.85 -8.06
C PRO A 184 15.67 -5.34 -8.26
N GLU A 185 16.73 -4.82 -7.65
CA GLU A 185 17.19 -3.45 -7.90
C GLU A 185 17.42 -3.23 -9.41
N VAL A 186 16.74 -2.25 -10.00
CA VAL A 186 16.98 -1.88 -11.40
C VAL A 186 18.36 -1.23 -11.51
N PRO A 187 19.27 -1.71 -12.39
CA PRO A 187 20.60 -1.13 -12.50
C PRO A 187 20.56 0.37 -12.73
N GLY A 188 21.39 1.13 -12.01
CA GLY A 188 21.45 2.59 -12.10
C GLY A 188 20.33 3.34 -11.35
N TRP A 189 19.62 2.67 -10.42
CA TRP A 189 18.51 3.29 -9.70
C TRP A 189 18.93 4.52 -8.88
N ARG A 190 20.12 4.50 -8.26
CA ARG A 190 20.61 5.60 -7.42
C ARG A 190 20.85 6.88 -8.23
N GLU A 191 21.32 6.74 -9.47
CA GLU A 191 21.58 7.84 -10.40
C GLU A 191 20.28 8.44 -10.93
N ARG A 192 19.20 7.65 -11.01
CA ARG A 192 17.86 8.10 -11.43
C ARG A 192 17.02 8.67 -10.29
N SER A 193 17.40 8.42 -9.03
CA SER A 193 16.73 8.95 -7.83
C SER A 193 16.81 10.48 -7.76
N ARG A 194 15.68 11.16 -7.98
CA ARG A 194 15.62 12.62 -8.04
C ARG A 194 15.68 13.26 -6.65
N LEU A 195 16.53 14.27 -6.49
CA LEU A 195 16.71 14.99 -5.22
C LEU A 195 15.44 15.73 -4.81
N VAL A 196 14.99 15.52 -3.57
CA VAL A 196 13.91 16.28 -2.93
C VAL A 196 14.47 17.46 -2.14
N GLY A 197 15.56 17.24 -1.41
CA GLY A 197 16.18 18.29 -0.59
C GLY A 197 17.19 17.75 0.42
N ARG A 198 17.71 18.65 1.25
CA ARG A 198 18.61 18.32 2.37
C ARG A 198 17.97 18.73 3.69
N TYR A 199 18.02 17.83 4.67
CA TYR A 199 17.42 18.00 5.98
C TYR A 199 18.46 17.64 7.03
N GLY A 200 19.17 18.66 7.55
CA GLY A 200 20.33 18.43 8.41
C GLY A 200 21.41 17.60 7.68
N PRO A 201 21.91 16.50 8.26
CA PRO A 201 22.88 15.63 7.61
C PRO A 201 22.25 14.66 6.59
N LEU A 202 20.92 14.60 6.50
CA LEU A 202 20.21 13.69 5.61
C LEU A 202 19.98 14.31 4.23
N THR A 203 20.32 13.56 3.19
CA THR A 203 19.90 13.85 1.81
C THR A 203 18.64 13.06 1.52
N VAL A 204 17.60 13.72 1.00
CA VAL A 204 16.33 13.06 0.68
C VAL A 204 16.14 13.09 -0.82
N SER A 205 15.89 11.93 -1.42
CA SER A 205 15.51 11.77 -2.83
C SER A 205 14.21 10.98 -2.94
N HIS A 206 13.55 11.04 -4.10
CA HIS A 206 12.64 9.96 -4.49
C HIS A 206 13.47 8.73 -4.84
N TYR A 207 12.97 7.54 -4.52
CA TYR A 207 13.51 6.32 -5.11
C TYR A 207 13.34 6.35 -6.64
N ASP A 208 14.16 5.62 -7.39
CA ASP A 208 14.07 5.53 -8.85
C ASP A 208 12.62 5.37 -9.35
N PRO A 209 12.10 6.32 -10.16
CA PRO A 209 10.75 6.27 -10.67
C PRO A 209 10.44 4.97 -11.43
N TYR A 210 11.40 4.41 -12.16
CA TYR A 210 11.20 3.15 -12.89
C TYR A 210 10.99 1.97 -11.95
N SER A 211 11.86 1.82 -10.94
CA SER A 211 11.70 0.81 -9.89
C SER A 211 10.37 0.95 -9.15
N GLN A 212 9.93 2.17 -8.85
CA GLN A 212 8.64 2.40 -8.21
C GLN A 212 7.45 1.97 -9.08
N VAL A 213 7.46 2.28 -10.39
CA VAL A 213 6.41 1.82 -11.32
C VAL A 213 6.44 0.29 -11.46
N LEU A 214 7.60 -0.31 -11.63
CA LEU A 214 7.74 -1.76 -11.77
C LEU A 214 7.23 -2.50 -10.52
N ALA A 215 7.62 -2.08 -9.31
CA ALA A 215 7.12 -2.68 -8.06
C ALA A 215 5.60 -2.49 -7.88
N LYS A 216 5.04 -1.38 -8.38
CA LYS A 216 3.59 -1.13 -8.41
C LYS A 216 2.84 -2.08 -9.35
N LEU A 217 3.40 -2.34 -10.53
CA LEU A 217 2.81 -3.21 -11.53
C LEU A 217 2.91 -4.69 -11.14
N GLU A 218 3.94 -5.09 -10.39
CA GLU A 218 4.02 -6.42 -9.77
C GLU A 218 2.83 -6.66 -8.83
N ARG A 219 2.53 -5.71 -7.94
CA ARG A 219 1.44 -5.82 -6.95
C ARG A 219 0.04 -5.63 -7.53
N SER A 220 -0.09 -4.94 -8.67
CA SER A 220 -1.31 -4.81 -9.47
C SER A 220 -2.56 -4.30 -8.72
N HIS A 221 -2.43 -3.44 -7.70
CA HIS A 221 -3.60 -2.82 -7.06
C HIS A 221 -4.14 -1.65 -7.91
N ALA A 222 -5.46 -1.42 -7.94
CA ALA A 222 -6.07 -0.31 -8.70
C ALA A 222 -5.53 1.09 -8.32
N LYS A 223 -5.08 1.25 -7.07
CA LYS A 223 -4.42 2.47 -6.58
C LYS A 223 -3.01 2.64 -7.14
N ASP A 224 -2.32 1.55 -7.44
CA ASP A 224 -0.95 1.53 -7.97
C ASP A 224 -0.91 1.89 -9.46
N LEU A 225 -1.92 1.48 -10.24
CA LEU A 225 -2.03 1.89 -11.65
C LEU A 225 -2.17 3.41 -11.81
N ARG A 226 -2.95 4.06 -10.94
CA ARG A 226 -3.12 5.53 -10.98
C ARG A 226 -1.82 6.28 -10.68
N ASP A 227 -1.04 5.80 -9.72
CA ASP A 227 0.28 6.39 -9.42
C ASP A 227 1.26 6.16 -10.56
N ALA A 228 1.27 4.96 -11.14
CA ALA A 228 2.12 4.65 -12.28
C ALA A 228 1.79 5.54 -13.49
N SER A 229 0.51 5.72 -13.82
CA SER A 229 0.10 6.66 -14.88
C SER A 229 0.47 8.10 -14.56
N ALA A 230 0.36 8.53 -13.29
CA ALA A 230 0.78 9.89 -12.89
C ALA A 230 2.29 10.11 -13.10
N MET A 231 3.13 9.12 -12.79
CA MET A 231 4.58 9.17 -13.03
C MET A 231 4.92 9.29 -14.52
N VAL A 232 4.15 8.64 -15.39
CA VAL A 232 4.33 8.78 -16.84
C VAL A 232 3.90 10.17 -17.30
N ARG A 233 2.68 10.62 -16.95
CA ARG A 233 2.16 11.93 -17.37
C ARG A 233 3.00 13.11 -16.86
N SER A 234 3.66 12.97 -15.70
CA SER A 234 4.56 13.99 -15.16
C SER A 234 5.97 13.96 -15.77
N GLY A 235 6.25 13.06 -16.73
CA GLY A 235 7.56 12.90 -17.34
C GLY A 235 8.64 12.36 -16.38
N LEU A 236 8.24 11.70 -15.28
CA LEU A 236 9.19 11.00 -14.41
C LEU A 236 9.62 9.67 -15.04
N VAL A 237 8.71 9.02 -15.76
CA VAL A 237 8.89 7.72 -16.40
C VAL A 237 8.53 7.84 -17.87
N ASP A 238 9.40 7.34 -18.74
CA ASP A 238 9.07 7.07 -20.13
C ASP A 238 8.51 5.64 -20.21
N ALA A 239 7.24 5.52 -20.62
CA ALA A 239 6.57 4.23 -20.72
C ALA A 239 7.29 3.28 -21.70
N GLY A 240 7.87 3.80 -22.79
CA GLY A 240 8.62 3.00 -23.76
C GLY A 240 9.89 2.36 -23.18
N ARG A 241 10.41 2.90 -22.07
CA ARG A 241 11.59 2.37 -21.38
C ARG A 241 11.26 1.33 -20.31
N LEU A 242 10.02 1.19 -19.88
CA LEU A 242 9.65 0.25 -18.80
C LEU A 242 9.98 -1.20 -19.13
N LEU A 243 9.71 -1.63 -20.37
CA LEU A 243 10.04 -3.00 -20.82
C LEU A 243 11.56 -3.24 -20.87
N ALA A 244 12.35 -2.22 -21.23
CA ALA A 244 13.80 -2.32 -21.18
C ALA A 244 14.31 -2.44 -19.73
N MET A 245 13.76 -1.63 -18.80
CA MET A 245 14.10 -1.72 -17.38
C MET A 245 13.72 -3.08 -16.77
N LEU A 246 12.56 -3.64 -17.16
CA LEU A 246 12.16 -4.98 -16.77
C LEU A 246 13.16 -6.03 -17.28
N ALA A 247 13.56 -5.95 -18.55
CA ALA A 247 14.50 -6.90 -19.15
C ALA A 247 15.86 -6.92 -18.41
N GLU A 248 16.30 -5.80 -17.83
CA GLU A 248 17.53 -5.76 -17.03
C GLU A 248 17.45 -6.54 -15.71
N ILE A 249 16.26 -6.62 -15.10
CA ILE A 249 16.06 -7.32 -13.81
C ILE A 249 15.56 -8.75 -13.97
N GLU A 250 15.07 -9.14 -15.15
CA GLU A 250 14.53 -10.47 -15.45
C GLU A 250 15.45 -11.64 -15.09
N PRO A 251 16.77 -11.59 -15.38
CA PRO A 251 17.69 -12.65 -14.99
C PRO A 251 17.76 -12.87 -13.48
N GLU A 252 17.39 -11.87 -12.68
CA GLU A 252 17.51 -11.87 -11.22
C GLU A 252 16.19 -12.19 -10.49
N LEU A 253 15.08 -12.34 -11.22
CA LEU A 253 13.76 -12.64 -10.64
C LEU A 253 13.72 -13.96 -9.87
N TYR A 254 14.61 -14.91 -10.16
CA TYR A 254 14.68 -16.17 -9.40
C TYR A 254 15.01 -15.98 -7.91
N ARG A 255 15.57 -14.82 -7.52
CA ARG A 255 15.80 -14.44 -6.11
C ARG A 255 14.54 -13.99 -5.39
N TYR A 256 13.42 -13.87 -6.09
CA TYR A 256 12.12 -13.43 -5.58
C TYR A 256 11.07 -14.55 -5.77
N PRO A 257 11.06 -15.61 -4.93
CA PRO A 257 10.21 -16.79 -5.15
C PRO A 257 8.71 -16.51 -5.13
N ALA A 258 8.28 -15.41 -4.51
CA ALA A 258 6.88 -15.00 -4.47
C ALA A 258 6.41 -14.30 -5.77
N LEU A 259 7.35 -13.89 -6.64
CA LEU A 259 7.08 -13.15 -7.86
C LEU A 259 6.95 -14.11 -9.05
N ASP A 260 5.79 -14.08 -9.72
CA ASP A 260 5.60 -14.79 -11.00
C ASP A 260 6.03 -13.92 -12.18
N GLY A 261 7.19 -14.24 -12.77
CA GLY A 261 7.79 -13.42 -13.83
C GLY A 261 6.92 -13.27 -15.08
N ARG A 262 6.09 -14.27 -15.40
CA ARG A 262 5.18 -14.21 -16.58
C ARG A 262 4.04 -13.23 -16.35
N THR A 263 3.40 -13.30 -15.18
CA THR A 263 2.32 -12.39 -14.78
C THR A 263 2.85 -10.97 -14.63
N PHE A 264 4.04 -10.82 -14.04
CA PHE A 264 4.69 -9.53 -13.90
C PHE A 264 4.97 -8.87 -15.26
N ARG A 265 5.61 -9.57 -16.20
CA ARG A 265 5.85 -9.04 -17.55
C ARG A 265 4.55 -8.64 -18.25
N ARG A 266 3.51 -9.49 -18.20
CA ARG A 266 2.22 -9.18 -18.81
C ARG A 266 1.57 -7.93 -18.20
N SER A 267 1.75 -7.71 -16.90
CA SER A 267 1.27 -6.50 -16.21
C SER A 267 1.96 -5.24 -16.76
N VAL A 268 3.27 -5.30 -16.98
CA VAL A 268 4.04 -4.20 -17.59
C VAL A 268 3.67 -3.97 -19.05
N GLU A 269 3.60 -5.01 -19.87
CA GLU A 269 3.18 -4.92 -21.29
C GLU A 269 1.82 -4.24 -21.41
N ARG A 270 0.83 -4.72 -20.66
CA ARG A 270 -0.53 -4.16 -20.67
C ARG A 270 -0.55 -2.69 -20.25
N PHE A 271 0.24 -2.32 -19.24
CA PHE A 271 0.33 -0.93 -18.80
C PHE A 271 0.90 -0.04 -19.90
N VAL A 272 1.99 -0.46 -20.55
CA VAL A 272 2.61 0.29 -21.66
C VAL A 272 1.64 0.42 -22.85
N GLU A 273 0.98 -0.66 -23.25
CA GLU A 273 -0.04 -0.64 -24.31
C GLU A 273 -1.18 0.35 -23.98
N THR A 274 -1.62 0.39 -22.72
CA THR A 274 -2.68 1.30 -22.27
C THR A 274 -2.27 2.75 -22.40
N ILE A 275 -1.06 3.10 -21.95
CA ILE A 275 -0.52 4.48 -22.07
C ILE A 275 -0.39 4.88 -23.54
N GLN A 276 0.17 4.01 -24.39
CA GLN A 276 0.35 4.31 -25.81
C GLN A 276 -0.98 4.52 -26.54
N ALA A 277 -1.99 3.73 -26.22
CA ALA A 277 -3.32 3.89 -26.78
C ALA A 277 -4.01 5.21 -26.34
N GLU A 278 -3.72 5.69 -25.11
CA GLU A 278 -4.19 7.00 -24.63
C GLU A 278 -3.55 8.15 -25.43
N ASP A 279 -2.23 8.09 -25.65
CA ASP A 279 -1.48 9.11 -26.40
C ASP A 279 -1.92 9.19 -27.88
N ASP A 280 -2.03 8.04 -28.56
CA ASP A 280 -2.49 7.95 -29.96
C ASP A 280 -3.93 8.49 -30.15
N GLY A 281 -4.78 8.34 -29.12
CA GLY A 281 -6.15 8.83 -29.12
C GLY A 281 -6.25 10.35 -28.92
N GLN A 282 -5.30 10.93 -28.18
CA GLN A 282 -5.23 12.37 -27.94
C GLN A 282 -4.70 13.14 -29.16
N ASP A 283 -3.71 12.60 -29.87
CA ASP A 283 -3.22 13.20 -31.13
C ASP A 283 -4.30 13.22 -32.22
N ARG A 284 -5.13 12.16 -32.31
CA ARG A 284 -6.24 12.11 -33.29
C ARG A 284 -7.44 12.99 -32.97
N ALA A 285 -7.57 13.46 -31.72
CA ALA A 285 -8.65 14.37 -31.30
C ALA A 285 -8.23 15.85 -31.37
N ALA A 286 -6.94 16.12 -31.55
CA ALA A 286 -6.37 17.46 -31.68
C ALA A 286 -6.21 17.92 -33.14
N ASP A 287 -6.33 17.00 -34.11
CA ASP A 287 -6.42 17.24 -35.57
C ASP A 287 -7.88 17.44 -36.04
#